data_AF-A0A4Q3AKH8-F1
#
_entry.id   AF-A0A4Q3AKH8-F1
#
_cell.length_a   1.000
_cell.length_b   1.000
_cell.length_c   1.000
_cell.angle_alpha   90.00
_cell.angle_beta   90.00
_cell.angle_gamma   90.00
#
_symmetry.space_group_name_H-M   'P 1'
#
loop_
_entity.id
_entity.type
_entity.pdbx_description
1 polymer ?
#
loop_
_entity_poly.entity_id
_entity_poly.type
_entity_poly.pdbx_seq_one_letter_code
_entity_poly.pdbx_strand_id
1 'polypeptide(L)'
;MKSKRNLTRFTYENTAFQGWRLCLSRGGVTFTKYFSDKHYGGGRKALDAAEDTLEQLKSLLDGSKKVNGRLSNITVKKAEKLLGTP
;
A
#
# COMPACT_ATOMS: atom_id res chain seq x y z
N MET A 1 1.26 0.98 20.35
CA MET A 1 0.94 0.33 19.05
C MET A 1 2.24 -0.04 18.37
N LYS A 2 2.47 -1.33 18.05
CA LYS A 2 3.65 -1.72 17.26
C LYS A 2 3.49 -1.18 15.84
N SER A 3 4.42 -0.35 15.39
CA SER A 3 4.51 0.08 13.99
C SER A 3 4.67 -1.15 13.10
N LYS A 4 3.72 -1.40 12.19
CA LYS A 4 3.89 -2.41 11.12
C LYS A 4 4.70 -1.80 9.99
N ARG A 5 5.78 -2.48 9.57
CA ARG A 5 6.64 -2.00 8.48
C ARG A 5 5.79 -1.78 7.23
N ASN A 6 5.93 -0.61 6.60
CA ASN A 6 5.18 -0.17 5.41
C ASN A 6 3.71 0.21 5.63
N LEU A 7 3.18 0.14 6.86
CA LEU A 7 1.83 0.57 7.22
C LEU A 7 1.88 1.63 8.33
N THR A 8 1.33 2.81 8.06
CA THR A 8 1.25 3.90 9.03
C THR A 8 -0.21 4.19 9.35
N ARG A 9 -0.56 4.19 10.64
CA ARG A 9 -1.88 4.65 11.08
C ARG A 9 -1.94 6.17 10.98
N PHE A 10 -2.98 6.68 10.34
CA PHE A 10 -3.30 8.10 10.29
C PHE A 10 -4.53 8.36 11.16
N THR A 11 -4.33 9.11 12.23
CA THR A 11 -5.39 9.64 13.09
C THR A 11 -5.10 11.11 13.29
N TYR A 12 -5.90 11.98 12.69
CA TYR A 12 -5.84 13.40 13.01
C TYR A 12 -7.00 13.70 13.96
N GLU A 13 -6.72 14.39 15.06
CA GLU A 13 -7.73 14.73 16.07
C GLU A 13 -8.84 15.63 15.50
N ASN A 14 -8.52 16.48 14.53
CA ASN A 14 -9.41 17.50 13.97
C ASN A 14 -9.75 17.32 12.47
N THR A 15 -9.46 16.17 11.84
CA THR A 15 -9.77 15.99 10.41
C THR A 15 -10.68 14.81 10.13
N ALA A 16 -11.43 14.92 9.03
CA ALA A 16 -12.39 13.91 8.55
C ALA A 16 -11.72 12.62 8.03
N PHE A 17 -10.39 12.52 8.05
CA PHE A 17 -9.66 11.35 7.58
C PHE A 17 -8.99 10.61 8.73
N GLN A 18 -9.51 9.42 9.01
CA GLN A 18 -8.86 8.40 9.80
C GLN A 18 -8.66 7.18 8.92
N GLY A 19 -7.51 6.53 9.02
CA GLY A 19 -7.18 5.45 8.10
C GLY A 19 -5.79 4.87 8.28
N TRP A 20 -5.40 4.06 7.31
CA TRP A 20 -4.05 3.51 7.17
C TRP A 20 -3.42 3.96 5.86
N ARG A 21 -2.12 4.22 5.88
CA ARG A 21 -1.32 4.44 4.68
C ARG A 21 -0.39 3.25 4.48
N LEU A 22 -0.52 2.61 3.33
CA LEU A 22 0.50 1.72 2.79
C LEU A 22 1.52 2.56 2.04
N CYS A 23 2.81 2.37 2.35
CA CYS A 23 3.92 2.95 1.61
C CYS A 23 5.02 1.90 1.44
N LEU A 24 5.29 1.50 0.20
CA LEU A 24 6.32 0.51 -0.13
C LEU A 24 7.20 1.01 -1.27
N SER A 25 8.49 1.13 -1.01
CA SER A 25 9.49 1.45 -2.03
C SER A 25 10.25 0.18 -2.46
N ARG A 26 10.31 -0.08 -3.77
CA ARG A 26 11.03 -1.23 -4.34
C ARG A 26 11.50 -0.93 -5.77
N GLY A 27 12.75 -1.29 -6.07
CA GLY A 27 13.30 -1.17 -7.44
C GLY A 27 13.20 0.23 -8.04
N GLY A 28 13.41 1.26 -7.21
CA GLY A 28 13.38 2.67 -7.63
C GLY A 28 11.99 3.29 -7.78
N VAL A 29 10.92 2.59 -7.38
CA VAL A 29 9.54 3.08 -7.43
C VAL A 29 8.92 3.03 -6.03
N THR A 30 8.08 4.00 -5.71
CA THR A 30 7.35 4.07 -4.43
C THR A 30 5.86 3.96 -4.68
N PHE A 31 5.23 2.99 -4.03
CA PHE A 31 3.81 2.72 -4.09
C PHE A 31 3.13 3.23 -2.82
N THR A 32 2.08 4.04 -2.97
CA THR A 32 1.32 4.59 -1.85
C THR A 32 -0.17 4.35 -2.05
N LYS A 33 -0.86 3.89 -0.99
CA LYS A 33 -2.31 3.78 -0.96
C LYS A 33 -2.85 4.12 0.43
N TYR A 34 -4.01 4.78 0.44
CA TYR A 34 -4.72 5.14 1.67
C TYR A 34 -5.97 4.27 1.83
N PHE A 35 -6.18 3.79 3.05
CA PHE A 35 -7.30 2.95 3.45
C PHE A 35 -8.09 3.71 4.50
N SER A 36 -9.15 4.41 4.09
CA SER A 36 -9.96 5.19 5.04
C SER A 36 -10.85 4.29 5.88
N ASP A 37 -10.94 4.58 7.17
CA ASP A 37 -11.84 3.87 8.07
C ASP A 37 -13.29 3.97 7.62
N LYS A 38 -13.70 5.14 7.11
CA LYS A 38 -15.06 5.35 6.60
C LYS A 38 -15.41 4.41 5.45
N HIS A 39 -14.49 4.20 4.51
CA HIS A 39 -14.72 3.32 3.37
C HIS A 39 -14.71 1.84 3.76
N TYR A 40 -13.77 1.43 4.62
CA TYR A 40 -13.58 0.04 4.99
C TYR A 40 -14.41 -0.41 6.20
N GLY A 41 -15.11 0.50 6.88
CA GLY A 41 -15.97 0.19 8.02
C GLY A 41 -15.26 0.12 9.38
N GLY A 42 -14.22 0.94 9.55
CA GLY A 42 -13.49 1.14 10.81
C GLY A 42 -11.99 0.78 10.72
N GLY A 43 -11.23 1.21 11.72
CA GLY A 43 -9.77 1.09 11.73
C GLY A 43 -9.22 -0.33 11.65
N ARG A 44 -9.96 -1.33 12.16
CA ARG A 44 -9.57 -2.74 12.05
C ARG A 44 -9.76 -3.27 10.64
N LYS A 45 -10.93 -3.08 10.04
CA LYS A 45 -11.19 -3.49 8.65
C LYS A 45 -10.29 -2.77 7.64
N ALA A 46 -10.00 -1.49 7.89
CA ALA A 46 -9.04 -0.73 7.10
C ALA A 46 -7.60 -1.28 7.25
N LEU A 47 -7.22 -1.75 8.44
CA LEU A 47 -5.95 -2.41 8.66
C LEU A 47 -5.89 -3.75 7.92
N ASP A 48 -6.91 -4.60 8.06
CA ASP A 48 -6.99 -5.90 7.41
C ASP A 48 -6.85 -5.75 5.88
N ALA A 49 -7.60 -4.82 5.28
CA ALA A 49 -7.49 -4.52 3.85
C ALA A 49 -6.11 -3.98 3.43
N ALA A 50 -5.47 -3.18 4.29
CA ALA A 50 -4.13 -2.65 4.03
C ALA A 50 -3.06 -3.76 4.10
N GLU A 51 -3.24 -4.73 4.99
CA GLU A 51 -2.36 -5.89 5.14
C GLU A 51 -2.48 -6.84 3.95
N ASP A 52 -3.70 -7.19 3.56
CA ASP A 52 -3.96 -8.03 2.39
C ASP A 52 -3.38 -7.39 1.12
N THR A 53 -3.57 -6.08 0.96
CA THR A 53 -2.99 -5.35 -0.18
C THR A 53 -1.46 -5.33 -0.13
N LEU A 54 -0.86 -5.17 1.05
CA LEU A 54 0.60 -5.18 1.22
C LEU A 54 1.19 -6.55 0.87
N GLU A 55 0.53 -7.63 1.27
CA GLU A 55 0.96 -8.99 0.96
C GLU A 55 0.89 -9.27 -0.54
N GLN A 56 -0.24 -8.95 -1.18
CA GLN A 56 -0.40 -9.09 -2.62
C GLN A 56 0.63 -8.26 -3.39
N LEU A 57 0.89 -7.02 -2.96
CA LEU A 57 1.89 -6.16 -3.58
C LEU A 57 3.30 -6.74 -3.42
N LYS A 58 3.67 -7.22 -2.23
CA LYS A 58 4.98 -7.88 -2.03
C LYS A 58 5.14 -9.11 -2.91
N SER A 59 4.14 -9.99 -2.95
CA SER A 59 4.16 -11.19 -3.79
C SER A 59 4.34 -10.86 -5.28
N LEU A 60 3.61 -9.86 -5.79
CA LEU A 60 3.78 -9.35 -7.14
C LEU A 60 5.20 -8.81 -7.39
N LEU A 61 5.77 -8.10 -6.42
CA LEU A 61 7.08 -7.45 -6.53
C LEU A 61 8.27 -8.40 -6.34
N ASP A 62 8.10 -9.49 -5.59
CA ASP A 62 9.13 -10.51 -5.37
C ASP A 62 9.22 -11.45 -6.59
N GLY A 63 8.10 -11.73 -7.27
CA GLY A 63 8.06 -12.52 -8.50
C GLY A 63 8.41 -11.76 -9.79
N SER A 64 8.72 -10.46 -9.72
CA SER A 64 8.90 -9.64 -10.92
C SER A 64 10.36 -9.46 -11.33
N LYS A 65 10.58 -9.55 -12.65
CA LYS A 65 11.88 -9.32 -13.26
C LYS A 65 12.26 -7.84 -13.14
N LYS A 66 13.48 -7.60 -12.65
CA LYS A 66 14.10 -6.27 -12.66
C LYS A 66 14.91 -6.10 -13.94
N VAL A 67 14.85 -4.92 -14.54
CA VAL A 67 15.66 -4.53 -15.70
C VAL A 67 16.54 -3.37 -15.23
N ASN A 68 17.86 -3.53 -15.33
CA ASN A 68 18.84 -2.55 -14.83
C ASN A 68 18.62 -2.15 -13.35
N GLY A 69 18.28 -3.12 -12.50
CA GLY A 69 18.00 -2.89 -11.07
C GLY A 69 16.67 -2.21 -10.77
N ARG A 70 15.90 -1.82 -11.80
CA ARG A 70 14.59 -1.16 -11.66
C ARG A 70 13.46 -2.12 -11.98
N LEU A 71 12.27 -1.87 -11.41
CA LEU A 71 11.07 -2.59 -11.81
C LEU A 71 10.74 -2.28 -13.27
N SER A 72 10.30 -3.29 -14.02
CA SER A 72 9.82 -3.07 -15.39
C SER A 72 8.55 -2.21 -15.37
N ASN A 73 8.33 -1.40 -16.41
CA ASN A 73 7.11 -0.59 -16.54
C ASN A 73 5.83 -1.45 -16.50
N ILE A 74 5.90 -2.70 -16.99
CA ILE A 74 4.78 -3.65 -16.94
C ILE A 74 4.46 -4.02 -15.50
N THR A 75 5.48 -4.30 -14.68
CA THR A 75 5.32 -4.59 -13.25
C THR A 75 4.75 -3.39 -12.49
N VAL A 76 5.26 -2.19 -12.77
CA VAL A 76 4.77 -0.96 -12.15
C VAL A 76 3.29 -0.75 -12.44
N LYS A 77 2.89 -0.85 -13.72
CA LYS A 77 1.47 -0.75 -14.11
C LYS A 77 0.58 -1.80 -13.46
N LYS A 78 1.05 -3.04 -13.32
CA LYS A 78 0.31 -4.10 -12.59
C LYS A 78 0.12 -3.74 -11.11
N ALA A 79 1.16 -3.20 -10.49
CA ALA A 79 1.11 -2.76 -9.09
C ALA A 79 0.18 -1.55 -8.91
N GLU A 80 0.24 -0.54 -9.77
CA GLU A 80 -0.68 0.61 -9.75
C GLU A 80 -2.14 0.18 -9.91
N LYS A 81 -2.41 -0.74 -10.85
CA LYS A 81 -3.73 -1.33 -11.03
C LYS A 81 -4.22 -2.07 -9.78
N LEU A 82 -3.36 -2.85 -9.12
CA LEU A 82 -3.69 -3.51 -7.85
C LEU A 82 -4.05 -2.49 -6.75
N LEU A 83 -3.36 -1.36 -6.72
CA LEU A 83 -3.61 -0.29 -5.76
C LEU A 83 -4.86 0.52 -6.12
N GLY A 84 -5.40 0.39 -7.32
CA GLY A 84 -6.48 1.24 -7.81
C GLY A 84 -6.03 2.70 -7.97
N THR A 85 -4.73 2.91 -8.15
CA THR A 85 -4.16 4.21 -8.54
C THR A 85 -4.04 4.22 -10.07
N PRO A 86 -4.46 5.31 -10.74
CA PRO A 86 -4.33 5.44 -12.20
C PRO A 86 -2.87 5.46 -12.67
#